data_AF-A0A6A6YK80-F1
#
_entry.id   AF-A0A6A6YK80-F1
#
_cell.length_a   1.000
_cell.length_b   1.000
_cell.length_c   1.000
_cell.angle_alpha   90.00
_cell.angle_beta   90.00
_cell.angle_gamma   90.00
#
_symmetry.space_group_name_H-M   'P 1'
#
loop_
_entity.id
_entity.type
_entity.pdbx_description
1 polymer ?
#
loop_
_entity_poly.entity_id
_entity_poly.type
_entity_poly.pdbx_seq_one_letter_code
_entity_poly.pdbx_strand_id
1 'polypeptide(L)'
;MAFPFPTFTTPFHSTAYPSISPTNPVLSAANKTILITGGGSGIEKAIAIAFAAAGARAVIILGRTVSTLISTAATASGHVTATRSFVADIRDADVLSNAVKSVREEFGGVDVFVANAGDLYMSTIA
;
A
#
# COMPACT_ATOMS: atom_id res chain seq x y z
N MET A 1 20.20 13.56 -5.29
CA MET A 1 20.37 12.77 -6.53
C MET A 1 20.10 13.68 -7.72
N ALA A 2 20.98 13.68 -8.72
CA ALA A 2 20.86 14.51 -9.92
C ALA A 2 19.71 14.02 -10.83
N PHE A 3 19.12 14.96 -11.55
CA PHE A 3 17.81 14.82 -12.19
C PHE A 3 17.85 14.15 -13.57
N PRO A 4 16.99 13.17 -13.90
CA PRO A 4 17.13 12.43 -15.17
C PRO A 4 16.35 12.97 -16.38
N PHE A 5 15.52 14.02 -16.28
CA PHE A 5 14.67 14.49 -17.41
C PHE A 5 14.36 16.00 -17.39
N PRO A 6 14.04 16.63 -18.55
CA PRO A 6 13.63 18.03 -18.60
C PRO A 6 12.28 18.24 -17.91
N THR A 7 12.21 19.20 -16.98
CA THR A 7 10.98 19.55 -16.26
C THR A 7 10.27 20.72 -16.95
N PHE A 8 8.93 20.67 -17.01
CA PHE A 8 8.12 21.77 -17.55
C PHE A 8 7.97 22.95 -16.57
N THR A 9 8.34 22.76 -15.29
CA THR A 9 8.29 23.76 -14.22
C THR A 9 9.64 23.90 -13.53
N THR A 10 9.95 25.11 -13.04
CA THR A 10 11.17 25.42 -12.28
C THR A 10 11.21 24.77 -10.89
N PRO A 11 10.14 24.81 -10.06
CA PRO A 11 10.12 24.00 -8.86
C PRO A 11 9.81 22.54 -9.21
N PHE A 12 10.59 21.65 -8.61
CA PHE A 12 10.31 20.22 -8.60
C PHE A 12 10.12 19.74 -7.17
N HIS A 13 9.14 18.86 -6.98
CA HIS A 13 8.81 18.29 -5.69
C HIS A 13 8.97 16.77 -5.75
N SER A 14 9.87 16.25 -4.91
CA SER A 14 10.07 14.80 -4.69
C SER A 14 9.67 14.35 -3.30
N THR A 15 9.18 15.27 -2.48
CA THR A 15 8.78 15.03 -1.09
C THR A 15 7.32 15.43 -0.90
N ALA A 16 6.68 14.85 0.12
CA ALA A 16 5.31 15.19 0.47
C ALA A 16 5.20 16.64 0.94
N TYR A 17 4.15 17.35 0.52
CA TYR A 17 3.82 18.68 1.05
C TYR A 17 3.37 18.58 2.51
N PRO A 18 3.53 19.65 3.33
CA PRO A 18 3.08 19.64 4.73
C PRO A 18 1.60 19.27 4.90
N SER A 19 0.74 19.65 3.96
CA SER A 19 -0.70 19.37 3.98
C SER A 19 -1.05 17.90 3.77
N ILE A 20 -0.17 17.11 3.15
CA ILE A 20 -0.36 15.67 2.88
C ILE A 20 0.73 14.81 3.54
N SER A 21 1.51 15.39 4.45
CA SER A 21 2.55 14.65 5.15
C SER A 21 1.92 13.57 6.02
N PRO A 22 2.39 12.31 5.98
CA PRO A 22 1.86 11.25 6.83
C PRO A 22 2.10 11.51 8.32
N THR A 23 3.06 12.38 8.66
CA THR A 23 3.32 12.80 10.05
C THR A 23 2.43 13.95 10.52
N ASN A 24 1.56 14.48 9.66
CA ASN A 24 0.63 15.55 10.04
C ASN A 24 -0.41 14.99 11.03
N PRO A 25 -0.54 15.54 12.26
CA PRO A 25 -1.46 15.02 13.27
C PRO A 25 -2.93 14.98 12.84
N VAL A 26 -3.36 15.91 11.96
CA VAL A 26 -4.73 15.96 11.45
C VAL A 26 -5.05 14.78 10.53
N LEU A 27 -4.03 14.17 9.93
CA LEU A 27 -4.15 13.02 9.02
C LEU A 27 -3.83 11.68 9.72
N SER A 28 -3.82 11.66 11.06
CA SER A 28 -3.49 10.44 11.80
C SER A 28 -4.41 9.27 11.44
N ALA A 29 -3.80 8.11 11.19
CA ALA A 29 -4.49 6.85 10.95
C ALA A 29 -4.61 5.99 12.23
N ALA A 30 -4.40 6.58 13.41
CA ALA A 30 -4.46 5.86 14.68
C ALA A 30 -5.75 5.03 14.80
N ASN A 31 -5.60 3.80 15.28
CA ASN A 31 -6.67 2.80 15.44
C ASN A 31 -7.31 2.29 14.14
N LYS A 32 -6.82 2.69 12.96
CA LYS A 32 -7.35 2.26 11.66
C LYS A 32 -6.64 1.03 11.12
N THR A 33 -7.41 0.09 10.59
CA THR A 33 -6.91 -1.04 9.79
C THR A 33 -7.02 -0.70 8.31
N ILE A 34 -5.89 -0.75 7.60
CA ILE A 34 -5.77 -0.37 6.19
C ILE A 34 -5.53 -1.62 5.35
N LEU A 35 -6.30 -1.82 4.28
CA LEU A 35 -6.11 -2.88 3.29
C LEU A 35 -5.75 -2.29 1.93
N ILE A 36 -4.64 -2.72 1.35
CA ILE A 36 -4.09 -2.20 0.09
C ILE A 36 -3.91 -3.34 -0.90
N THR A 37 -4.55 -3.25 -2.06
CA THR A 37 -4.29 -4.16 -3.18
C THR A 37 -3.05 -3.70 -3.95
N GLY A 38 -2.20 -4.61 -4.42
CA GLY A 38 -1.02 -4.26 -5.22
C GLY A 38 0.16 -3.78 -4.38
N GLY A 39 0.15 -3.96 -3.05
CA GLY A 39 1.12 -3.39 -2.11
C GLY A 39 2.55 -3.93 -2.19
N GLY A 40 2.93 -4.65 -3.25
CA GLY A 40 4.29 -5.17 -3.42
C GLY A 40 5.31 -4.11 -3.85
N SER A 41 4.90 -3.08 -4.59
CA SER A 41 5.84 -2.12 -5.19
C SER A 41 5.19 -0.76 -5.47
N GLY A 42 5.93 0.14 -6.12
CA GLY A 42 5.38 1.37 -6.70
C GLY A 42 4.68 2.29 -5.71
N ILE A 43 3.52 2.79 -6.14
CA ILE A 43 2.70 3.76 -5.40
C ILE A 43 2.14 3.09 -4.13
N GLU A 44 1.73 1.84 -4.23
CA GLU A 44 1.07 1.09 -3.17
C GLU A 44 2.03 0.75 -2.04
N LYS A 45 3.30 0.47 -2.36
CA LYS A 45 4.37 0.40 -1.36
C LYS A 45 4.53 1.72 -0.62
N ALA A 46 4.54 2.85 -1.34
CA ALA A 46 4.65 4.16 -0.72
C ALA A 46 3.42 4.49 0.17
N ILE A 47 2.21 4.11 -0.27
CA ILE A 47 0.98 4.24 0.51
C ILE A 47 1.05 3.40 1.79
N ALA A 48 1.51 2.15 1.72
CA ALA A 48 1.64 1.28 2.90
C ALA A 48 2.59 1.89 3.95
N ILE A 49 3.74 2.40 3.51
CA ILE A 49 4.72 3.07 4.38
C ILE A 49 4.13 4.36 4.96
N ALA A 50 3.40 5.15 4.15
CA ALA A 50 2.79 6.39 4.59
C ALA A 50 1.71 6.16 5.67
N PHE A 51 0.85 5.14 5.52
CA PHE A 51 -0.14 4.80 6.55
C PHE A 51 0.51 4.27 7.84
N ALA A 52 1.59 3.50 7.73
CA ALA A 52 2.37 3.07 8.89
C ALA A 52 3.00 4.28 9.62
N ALA A 53 3.56 5.24 8.87
CA ALA A 53 4.08 6.49 9.42
C ALA A 53 2.99 7.38 10.05
N ALA A 54 1.77 7.33 9.54
CA ALA A 54 0.59 8.00 10.09
C ALA A 54 0.01 7.32 11.35
N GLY A 55 0.63 6.21 11.81
CA GLY A 55 0.25 5.52 13.04
C GLY A 55 -0.93 4.57 12.89
N ALA A 56 -1.16 4.01 11.69
CA ALA A 56 -2.17 2.98 11.48
C ALA A 56 -2.04 1.86 12.51
N ARG A 57 -3.16 1.29 12.95
CA ARG A 57 -3.16 0.10 13.82
C ARG A 57 -2.58 -1.09 13.07
N ALA A 58 -3.05 -1.29 11.84
CA ALA A 58 -2.56 -2.34 10.97
C ALA A 58 -2.54 -1.89 9.50
N VAL A 59 -1.50 -2.30 8.77
CA VAL A 59 -1.40 -2.16 7.32
C VAL A 59 -1.30 -3.54 6.70
N ILE A 60 -2.25 -3.83 5.81
CA ILE A 60 -2.41 -5.13 5.18
C ILE A 60 -2.23 -4.95 3.68
N ILE A 61 -1.30 -5.69 3.09
CA ILE A 61 -0.99 -5.60 1.66
C ILE A 61 -1.31 -6.92 0.94
N LEU A 62 -1.97 -6.82 -0.21
CA LEU A 62 -2.26 -7.93 -1.11
C LEU A 62 -1.41 -7.82 -2.38
N GLY A 63 -0.96 -8.95 -2.92
CA GLY A 63 -0.32 -8.98 -4.23
C GLY A 63 0.13 -10.38 -4.63
N ARG A 64 0.65 -10.52 -5.85
CA ARG A 64 1.03 -11.83 -6.41
C ARG A 64 2.44 -12.27 -5.99
N THR A 65 3.36 -11.32 -5.85
CA THR A 65 4.79 -11.63 -5.71
C THR A 65 5.23 -11.55 -4.24
N VAL A 66 5.39 -12.72 -3.62
CA VAL A 66 5.78 -12.89 -2.21
C VAL A 66 6.97 -12.02 -1.79
N SER A 67 8.06 -12.05 -2.56
CA SER A 67 9.29 -11.32 -2.21
C SER A 67 9.08 -9.82 -2.09
N THR A 68 8.28 -9.25 -3.00
CA THR A 68 7.95 -7.81 -2.99
C THR A 68 7.07 -7.43 -1.80
N LEU A 69 6.10 -8.29 -1.47
CA LEU A 69 5.23 -8.10 -0.30
C LEU A 69 6.04 -8.16 1.00
N ILE A 70 6.94 -9.13 1.16
CA ILE A 70 7.81 -9.24 2.34
C ILE A 70 8.68 -7.98 2.47
N SER A 71 9.27 -7.51 1.37
CA SER A 71 10.09 -6.29 1.37
C SER A 71 9.29 -5.06 1.80
N THR A 72 8.07 -4.88 1.26
CA THR A 72 7.21 -3.76 1.64
C THR A 72 6.77 -3.86 3.10
N ALA A 73 6.34 -5.05 3.54
CA ALA A 73 5.92 -5.27 4.91
C ALA A 73 7.04 -4.95 5.91
N ALA A 74 8.26 -5.41 5.64
CA ALA A 74 9.42 -5.11 6.48
C ALA A 74 9.73 -3.60 6.53
N THR A 75 9.55 -2.88 5.41
CA THR A 75 9.77 -1.43 5.37
C THR A 75 8.71 -0.69 6.18
N ALA A 76 7.45 -1.10 6.11
CA ALA A 76 6.34 -0.48 6.85
C ALA A 76 6.35 -0.83 8.35
N SER A 77 6.84 -2.02 8.73
CA SER A 77 6.98 -2.45 10.13
C SER A 77 8.06 -1.70 10.93
N GLY A 78 8.81 -0.78 10.32
CA GLY A 78 9.68 0.14 11.08
C GLY A 78 8.91 1.08 12.01
N HIS A 79 7.58 1.08 11.94
CA HIS A 79 6.66 1.80 12.80
C HIS A 79 5.98 0.84 13.81
N VAL A 80 5.33 1.37 14.84
CA VAL A 80 4.57 0.56 15.85
C VAL A 80 3.37 -0.18 15.22
N THR A 81 3.07 0.09 13.96
CA THR A 81 2.00 -0.50 13.16
C THR A 81 2.23 -1.99 12.89
N ALA A 82 1.21 -2.81 13.10
CA ALA A 82 1.24 -4.21 12.68
C ALA A 82 1.17 -4.29 11.14
N THR A 83 2.03 -5.09 10.52
CA THR A 83 2.02 -5.27 9.06
C THR A 83 1.77 -6.71 8.69
N ARG A 84 0.82 -6.93 7.76
CA ARG A 84 0.47 -8.27 7.25
C ARG A 84 0.47 -8.26 5.73
N SER A 85 0.85 -9.39 5.13
CA SER A 85 0.73 -9.56 3.69
C SER A 85 0.00 -10.85 3.34
N PHE A 86 -0.80 -10.81 2.28
CA PHE A 86 -1.41 -12.00 1.70
C PHE A 86 -1.06 -12.09 0.22
N VAL A 87 -0.75 -13.31 -0.20
CA VAL A 87 -0.55 -13.62 -1.61
C VAL A 87 -1.93 -13.81 -2.24
N ALA A 88 -2.30 -12.91 -3.13
CA ALA A 88 -3.59 -12.94 -3.82
C ALA A 88 -3.48 -12.32 -5.21
N ASP A 89 -4.09 -12.97 -6.19
CA ASP A 89 -4.42 -12.35 -7.48
C ASP A 89 -5.82 -11.72 -7.34
N ILE A 90 -5.94 -10.44 -7.71
CA ILE A 90 -7.23 -9.72 -7.63
C ILE A 90 -8.29 -10.25 -8.61
N ARG A 91 -7.88 -11.08 -9.57
CA ARG A 91 -8.77 -11.73 -10.53
C ARG A 91 -9.38 -13.03 -9.98
N ASP A 92 -8.87 -13.53 -8.86
CA ASP A 92 -9.35 -14.74 -8.22
C ASP A 92 -10.24 -14.38 -7.02
N ALA A 93 -11.56 -14.47 -7.23
CA ALA A 93 -12.56 -14.10 -6.24
C ALA A 93 -12.51 -15.00 -4.99
N ASP A 94 -12.17 -16.28 -5.13
CA ASP A 94 -12.13 -17.22 -4.01
C ASP A 94 -10.92 -16.93 -3.12
N VAL A 95 -9.75 -16.68 -3.73
CA VAL A 95 -8.55 -16.28 -2.99
C VAL A 95 -8.76 -14.95 -2.27
N LEU A 96 -9.39 -13.96 -2.92
CA LEU A 96 -9.72 -12.69 -2.27
C LEU A 96 -10.71 -12.87 -1.11
N SER A 97 -11.75 -13.69 -1.28
CA SER A 97 -12.73 -13.96 -0.22
C SER A 97 -12.06 -14.56 1.02
N ASN A 98 -11.14 -15.51 0.81
CA ASN A 98 -10.35 -16.10 1.89
C ASN A 98 -9.43 -15.08 2.56
N ALA A 99 -8.73 -14.24 1.78
CA ALA A 99 -7.87 -13.19 2.32
C ALA A 99 -8.65 -12.19 3.18
N VAL A 100 -9.80 -11.71 2.70
CA VAL A 100 -10.67 -10.78 3.44
C VAL A 100 -11.23 -11.42 4.70
N LYS A 101 -11.60 -12.70 4.65
CA LYS A 101 -12.04 -13.45 5.83
C LYS A 101 -10.93 -13.52 6.89
N SER A 102 -9.70 -13.85 6.51
CA SER A 102 -8.55 -13.85 7.42
C SER A 102 -8.29 -12.45 7.99
N VAL A 103 -8.42 -11.39 7.19
CA VAL A 103 -8.30 -10.01 7.68
C VAL A 103 -9.37 -9.69 8.73
N ARG A 104 -10.62 -10.10 8.50
CA ARG A 104 -11.70 -9.90 9.46
C ARG A 104 -11.47 -10.65 10.76
N GLU A 105 -10.99 -11.88 10.68
CA GLU A 105 -10.69 -12.73 11.86
C GLU A 105 -9.51 -12.18 12.67
N GLU A 106 -8.43 -11.74 12.01
CA GLU A 106 -7.19 -11.28 12.66
C GLU A 106 -7.27 -9.83 13.15
N PHE A 107 -7.92 -8.94 12.39
CA PHE A 107 -7.90 -7.49 12.65
C PHE A 107 -9.28 -6.91 13.01
N GLY A 108 -10.34 -7.71 12.95
CA GLY A 108 -11.71 -7.29 13.27
C GLY A 108 -12.42 -6.52 12.15
N GLY A 109 -11.74 -6.28 11.02
CA GLY A 109 -12.30 -5.55 9.88
C GLY A 109 -11.30 -4.61 9.21
N VAL A 110 -11.79 -3.84 8.23
CA VAL A 110 -11.04 -2.86 7.44
C VAL A 110 -11.73 -1.51 7.57
N ASP A 111 -10.99 -0.47 7.93
CA ASP A 111 -11.49 0.91 7.95
C ASP A 111 -11.25 1.63 6.62
N VAL A 112 -10.12 1.35 5.97
CA VAL A 112 -9.70 1.99 4.72
C VAL A 112 -9.29 0.92 3.74
N PHE A 113 -9.89 0.96 2.54
CA PHE A 113 -9.55 0.08 1.44
C PHE A 113 -8.97 0.88 0.28
N VAL A 114 -7.76 0.50 -0.16
CA VAL A 114 -7.05 1.10 -1.28
C VAL A 114 -7.06 0.11 -2.44
N ALA A 115 -8.00 0.31 -3.37
CA ALA A 115 -8.20 -0.50 -4.57
C ALA A 115 -7.39 0.06 -5.75
N ASN A 116 -6.08 -0.18 -5.77
CA ASN A 116 -5.18 0.34 -6.81
C ASN A 116 -4.58 -0.73 -7.73
N ALA A 117 -4.66 -2.02 -7.39
CA ALA A 117 -4.10 -3.07 -8.23
C ALA A 117 -4.76 -3.06 -9.61
N GLY A 118 -3.95 -2.91 -10.66
CA GLY A 118 -4.36 -2.97 -12.05
C GLY A 118 -3.70 -4.15 -12.77
N ASP A 119 -4.39 -4.69 -13.77
CA ASP A 119 -3.83 -5.68 -14.70
C ASP A 119 -4.00 -5.15 -16.12
N LEU A 120 -2.91 -5.13 -16.89
CA LEU A 120 -2.91 -4.74 -18.29
C LEU A 120 -2.86 -6.01 -19.14
N TYR A 121 -3.96 -6.33 -19.80
CA TYR A 121 -4.00 -7.47 -20.72
C TYR A 121 -3.34 -7.09 -22.05
N MET A 122 -2.11 -7.57 -22.25
CA MET A 122 -1.40 -7.43 -23.52
C MET A 122 -1.78 -8.60 -24.43
N SER A 123 -2.71 -8.38 -25.36
CA SER A 123 -2.97 -9.31 -26.45
C SER A 123 -2.15 -8.93 -27.67
N THR A 124 -1.50 -9.89 -28.32
CA THR A 124 -0.90 -9.68 -29.64
C THR A 124 -2.01 -9.49 -30.66
N ILE A 125 -2.06 -8.33 -31.31
CA ILE A 125 -2.87 -8.15 -32.51
C ILE A 125 -2.09 -8.84 -33.64
N ALA A 126 -2.67 -9.90 -34.21
CA ALA A 126 -2.17 -10.57 -35.40
C ALA A 126 -2.59 -9.82 -36.67
#